data_AF-A0AAD9Q3X0-F1
#
_entry.id   AF-A0AAD9Q3X0-F1
#
_cell.length_a   1.000
_cell.length_b   1.000
_cell.length_c   1.000
_cell.angle_alpha   90.00
_cell.angle_beta   90.00
_cell.angle_gamma   90.00
#
_symmetry.space_group_name_H-M   'P 1'
#
loop_
_entity.id
_entity.type
_entity.pdbx_description
1 polymer ?
#
loop_
_entity_poly.entity_id
_entity_poly.type
_entity_poly.pdbx_seq_one_letter_code
_entity_poly.pdbx_strand_id
1 'polypeptide(L)' 'MSKEAAPEQLLRTISCNCGGTCDRKSCTCLKNGLLCTTACGQCKGVSCLNVQADSSDSKDIDADDDAAD' A
#
# COMPACT_ATOMS: atom_id res chain seq x y z
N MET A 1 0.09 24.75 9.76
CA MET A 1 -1.06 23.84 9.96
C MET A 1 -0.54 22.55 10.56
N SER A 2 -0.84 22.30 11.83
CA SER A 2 -0.46 21.04 12.49
C SER A 2 -1.50 20.00 12.11
N LYS A 3 -1.12 18.99 11.33
CA LYS A 3 -1.97 17.81 11.14
C LYS A 3 -2.02 17.09 12.49
N GLU A 4 -3.20 17.00 13.09
CA GLU A 4 -3.41 16.20 14.27
C GLU A 4 -3.04 14.75 13.92
N ALA A 5 -2.11 14.17 14.67
CA ALA A 5 -1.73 12.79 14.48
C ALA A 5 -2.94 11.89 14.75
N ALA A 6 -3.14 10.87 13.92
CA ALA A 6 -4.19 9.89 14.16
C ALA A 6 -4.02 9.29 15.57
N PRO A 7 -5.12 9.03 16.31
CA PRO A 7 -5.05 8.43 17.63
C PRO A 7 -4.26 7.12 17.61
N GLU A 8 -3.37 6.90 18.57
CA GLU A 8 -2.52 5.70 18.63
C GLU A 8 -3.31 4.39 18.56
N GLN A 9 -4.51 4.37 19.14
CA GLN A 9 -5.41 3.21 19.11
C GLN A 9 -5.85 2.85 17.68
N LEU A 10 -6.13 3.88 16.87
CA LEU A 10 -6.48 3.71 15.48
C LEU A 10 -5.29 3.15 14.70
N LEU A 11 -4.09 3.72 14.93
CA LEU A 11 -2.85 3.26 14.32
C LEU A 11 -2.57 1.78 14.64
N ARG A 12 -2.67 1.37 15.91
CA ARG A 12 -2.46 -0.03 16.33
C ARG A 12 -3.47 -0.99 15.72
N THR A 13 -4.70 -0.53 15.46
CA THR A 13 -5.76 -1.34 14.86
C THR A 13 -5.50 -1.58 13.37
N ILE A 14 -4.99 -0.57 12.67
CA ILE A 14 -4.76 -0.63 11.23
C ILE A 14 -3.36 -1.09 10.84
N SER A 15 -2.39 -1.09 11.75
CA SER A 15 -1.04 -1.63 11.53
C SER A 15 -0.96 -3.11 11.93
N CYS A 16 -0.55 -3.98 11.01
CA CYS A 16 -0.31 -5.39 11.34
C CYS A 16 1.11 -5.60 11.91
N ASN A 17 1.30 -6.70 12.66
CA ASN A 17 2.60 -7.16 13.14
C ASN A 17 3.05 -8.45 12.45
N CYS A 18 2.58 -8.69 11.23
CA CYS A 18 2.88 -9.90 10.46
C CYS A 18 4.36 -9.94 10.02
N GLY A 19 4.98 -11.11 10.10
CA GLY A 19 6.36 -11.34 9.64
C GLY A 19 6.53 -11.56 8.13
N GLY A 20 5.53 -11.22 7.30
CA GLY A 20 5.61 -11.30 5.83
C GLY A 20 4.43 -11.99 5.15
N THR A 21 3.72 -12.88 5.84
CA THR A 21 2.54 -13.58 5.29
C THR A 21 1.26 -12.76 5.48
N CYS A 22 1.18 -11.62 4.79
CA CYS A 22 -0.01 -10.75 4.82
C CYS A 22 -1.09 -11.12 3.80
N ASP A 23 -1.09 -12.34 3.27
CA ASP A 23 -2.14 -12.90 2.39
C ASP A 23 -3.33 -13.50 3.18
N ARG A 24 -3.21 -13.58 4.50
CA ARG A 24 -4.17 -14.27 5.38
C ARG A 24 -5.02 -13.30 6.18
N LYS A 25 -6.18 -13.78 6.63
CA LYS A 25 -7.10 -13.06 7.53
C LYS A 25 -6.49 -12.68 8.90
N SER A 26 -5.28 -13.16 9.23
CA SER A 26 -4.51 -12.74 10.40
C SER A 26 -3.86 -11.36 10.22
N CYS A 27 -3.67 -10.89 8.99
CA CYS A 27 -3.24 -9.52 8.73
C CYS A 27 -4.41 -8.57 8.99
N THR A 28 -4.28 -7.71 10.01
CA THR A 28 -5.30 -6.71 10.35
C THR A 28 -5.48 -5.66 9.26
N CYS A 29 -4.41 -5.31 8.52
CA CYS A 29 -4.51 -4.43 7.36
C CYS A 29 -5.47 -5.05 6.33
N LEU A 30 -5.19 -6.29 5.90
CA LEU A 30 -6.01 -7.00 4.92
C LEU A 30 -7.45 -7.19 5.41
N LYS A 31 -7.63 -7.56 6.68
CA LYS A 31 -8.95 -7.75 7.29
C LYS A 31 -9.81 -6.47 7.24
N ASN A 32 -9.18 -5.31 7.31
CA ASN A 32 -9.85 -4.00 7.22
C ASN A 32 -9.83 -3.42 5.79
N GLY A 33 -9.39 -4.18 4.78
CA GLY A 33 -9.32 -3.71 3.40
C GLY A 33 -8.23 -2.66 3.15
N LEU A 34 -7.19 -2.63 3.98
CA LEU A 34 -6.05 -1.72 3.87
C LEU A 34 -4.81 -2.47 3.40
N LEU A 35 -3.96 -1.78 2.62
CA LEU A 35 -2.63 -2.26 2.26
C LEU A 35 -1.66 -2.07 3.43
N CYS A 36 -0.68 -2.96 3.54
CA CYS A 36 0.41 -2.79 4.49
C CYS A 36 1.29 -1.63 4.03
N THR A 37 1.73 -0.83 5.00
CA THR A 37 2.62 0.32 4.80
C THR A 37 3.79 0.22 5.77
N THR A 38 4.70 1.19 5.71
CA THR A 38 5.83 1.33 6.65
C THR A 38 5.40 1.48 8.11
N ALA A 39 4.11 1.77 8.38
CA ALA A 39 3.53 1.79 9.72
C ALA A 39 3.31 0.39 10.31
N CYS A 40 3.37 -0.68 9.51
CA CYS A 40 3.26 -2.06 10.00
C CYS A 40 4.53 -2.46 10.75
N GLY A 41 4.39 -3.24 11.83
CA GLY A 41 5.49 -3.49 12.75
C GLY A 41 6.66 -4.26 12.14
N GLN A 42 6.40 -5.49 11.65
CA GLN A 42 7.45 -6.37 11.12
C GLN A 42 7.58 -6.30 9.60
N CYS A 43 6.49 -6.50 8.86
CA CYS A 43 6.56 -6.50 7.39
C CYS A 43 6.85 -5.13 6.78
N LYS A 44 6.50 -4.04 7.48
CA LYS A 44 6.69 -2.64 7.08
C LYS A 44 6.22 -2.31 5.65
N GLY A 45 5.24 -3.06 5.13
CA GLY A 45 4.75 -2.88 3.77
C GLY A 45 5.81 -3.13 2.68
N VAL A 46 6.88 -3.87 2.99
CA VAL A 46 7.96 -4.19 2.03
C VAL A 46 8.20 -5.69 1.92
N SER A 47 8.16 -6.40 3.05
CA SER A 47 8.45 -7.84 3.10
C SER A 47 7.19 -8.70 3.14
N CYS A 48 6.05 -8.17 2.68
CA CYS A 48 4.79 -8.90 2.70
C CYS A 48 3.97 -8.80 1.42
N LEU A 49 3.03 -9.73 1.27
CA LEU A 49 2.18 -9.88 0.08
C LEU A 49 1.04 -8.85 -0.04
N ASN A 50 0.65 -8.18 1.05
CA ASN A 50 -0.42 -7.18 1.04
C ASN A 50 0.18 -5.78 0.89
N VAL A 51 0.82 -5.52 -0.24
CA VAL A 51 1.42 -4.23 -0.59
C VAL A 51 0.82 -3.76 -1.90
N GLN A 52 0.96 -2.47 -2.22
CA GLN A 52 0.56 -1.99 -3.52
C GLN A 52 1.46 -2.66 -4.57
N ALA A 53 0.85 -3.45 -5.46
CA ALA A 53 1.54 -3.87 -6.67
C ALA A 53 1.88 -2.60 -7.44
N ASP A 54 3.16 -2.39 -7.75
CA ASP A 54 3.59 -1.31 -8.61
C ASP A 54 2.99 -1.54 -9.99
N SER A 55 1.83 -0.95 -10.24
CA SER A 55 1.27 -0.85 -11.58
C SER A 55 2.14 0.13 -12.38
N SER A 56 3.31 -0.34 -12.82
CA SER A 56 4.19 0.39 -13.75
C SER A 56 3.65 0.38 -15.20
N ASP A 57 2.37 0.05 -15.40
CA ASP A 57 1.68 0.04 -16.69
C ASP A 57 0.84 1.32 -16.83
N SER A 58 1.53 2.42 -17.02
CA SER A 58 0.95 3.65 -17.59
C SER A 58 1.98 4.19 -18.57
N LYS A 59 2.14 3.45 -19.68
CA LYS A 59 2.74 4.00 -20.89
C LYS A 59 1.64 4.73 -21.63
N ASP A 60 1.26 5.90 -21.13
CA ASP A 60 0.55 6.89 -21.92
C ASP A 60 1.59 7.47 -22.90
N ILE A 61 1.82 6.77 -24.01
CA ILE A 61 2.55 7.31 -25.15
C ILE A 61 1.49 7.96 -26.03
N ASP A 62 1.14 9.19 -25.70
CA ASP A 62 0.52 10.11 -26.65
C ASP A 62 1.62 10.54 -27.64
N ALA A 63 1.87 9.71 -28.64
CA ALA A 63 2.58 10.11 -29.85
C ALA A 63 1.52 10.49 -30.90
N ASP A 64 1.05 11.73 -30.80
CA ASP A 64 0.53 12.48 -31.94
C ASP A 64 1.73 12.69 -32.89
N ASP A 65 1.74 11.96 -34.02
CA ASP A 65 2.64 12.25 -35.14
C ASP A 65 1.81 12.44 -36.40
N ASP A 66 2.05 13.60 -36.99
CA ASP A 66 1.31 14.32 -38.00
C ASP A 66 1.83 13.96 -39.42
N ALA A 67 0.88 13.90 -40.36
CA ALA A 67 0.98 14.24 -41.78
C ALA A 67 1.98 13.57 -42.76
N ALA A 68 1.40 13.30 -43.95
CA ALA A 68 1.91 13.45 -45.32
C ALA A 68 2.69 12.28 -45.99
N ASP A 69 1.99 11.53 -46.87
CA ASP A 69 2.18 11.54 -48.34
C ASP A 69 0.92 10.97 -49.04
#